data_AF-A0A3G8YFT8-F1
#
_entry.id   AF-A0A3G8YFT8-F1
#
_cell.length_a   1.000
_cell.length_b   1.000
_cell.length_c   1.000
_cell.angle_alpha   90.00
_cell.angle_beta   90.00
_cell.angle_gamma   90.00
#
_symmetry.space_group_name_H-M   'P 1'
#
loop_
_entity.id
_entity.type
_entity.pdbx_description
1 polymer ?
#
loop_
_entity_poly.entity_id
_entity_poly.type
_entity_poly.pdbx_seq_one_letter_code
_entity_poly.pdbx_strand_id
1 'polypeptide(L)'
;MSFLNRLKTMGLQASKEAQDTWSRFNDSAFADATMAACALIGAADGKIDQTERSRTAQFITTSDELRTFNVSDLRDKYDRYCDQITADFDFGKIGLMQVIGQVAGKSDQARAVVQLAVVIANSDGEFDEKEMGVVREIAQALKLDPADFVD
;
A
#
# COMPACT_ATOMS: atom_id res chain seq x y z
N MET A 1 -9.03 16.15 -20.52
CA MET A 1 -7.94 16.76 -19.72
C MET A 1 -8.05 16.27 -18.28
N SER A 2 -8.02 14.95 -18.14
CA SER A 2 -6.93 14.18 -17.54
C SER A 2 -7.07 14.12 -16.02
N PHE A 3 -7.90 13.17 -15.60
CA PHE A 3 -7.95 12.62 -14.24
C PHE A 3 -6.54 12.27 -13.76
N LEU A 4 -5.68 11.77 -14.65
CA LEU A 4 -4.24 11.62 -14.43
C LEU A 4 -3.52 12.96 -14.13
N ASN A 5 -3.88 14.09 -14.74
CA ASN A 5 -3.35 15.39 -14.30
C ASN A 5 -3.91 15.82 -12.95
N ARG A 6 -5.16 15.50 -12.60
CA ARG A 6 -5.69 15.78 -11.26
C ARG A 6 -5.07 14.87 -10.20
N LEU A 7 -4.86 13.59 -10.49
CA LEU A 7 -4.16 12.63 -9.65
C LEU A 7 -2.65 12.90 -9.58
N LYS A 8 -2.05 13.46 -10.64
CA LYS A 8 -0.67 13.92 -10.63
C LYS A 8 -0.53 15.28 -9.96
N THR A 9 -1.52 16.18 -10.01
CA THR A 9 -1.47 17.48 -9.33
C THR A 9 -1.84 17.35 -7.85
N MET A 10 -2.89 16.58 -7.53
CA MET A 10 -3.21 16.16 -6.16
C MET A 10 -2.13 15.22 -5.64
N GLY A 11 -1.66 14.24 -6.38
CA GLY A 11 -0.50 13.41 -6.03
C GLY A 11 0.86 14.08 -6.23
N LEU A 12 0.95 15.40 -6.50
CA LEU A 12 2.17 16.21 -6.40
C LEU A 12 2.09 17.19 -5.23
N GLN A 13 0.90 17.73 -4.92
CA GLN A 13 0.68 18.56 -3.73
C GLN A 13 0.47 17.70 -2.49
N ALA A 14 -0.41 16.71 -2.57
CA ALA A 14 -0.57 15.69 -1.55
C ALA A 14 0.65 14.76 -1.48
N SER A 15 1.44 14.49 -2.52
CA SER A 15 2.67 13.71 -2.31
C SER A 15 3.78 14.49 -1.64
N LYS A 16 3.84 15.82 -1.76
CA LYS A 16 4.84 16.63 -1.07
C LYS A 16 4.48 16.83 0.40
N GLU A 17 3.20 17.10 0.69
CA GLU A 17 2.67 17.09 2.06
C GLU A 17 2.70 15.67 2.65
N ALA A 18 2.32 14.65 1.89
CA ALA A 18 2.37 13.27 2.34
C ALA A 18 3.82 12.82 2.53
N GLN A 19 4.78 13.11 1.66
CA GLN A 19 6.22 12.86 1.89
C GLN A 19 6.73 13.55 3.19
N ASP A 20 6.40 14.83 3.39
CA ASP A 20 6.77 15.56 4.62
C ASP A 20 6.05 15.02 5.87
N THR A 21 4.88 14.40 5.71
CA THR A 21 4.13 13.76 6.81
C THR A 21 4.61 12.32 7.03
N TRP A 22 5.06 11.62 5.99
CA TRP A 22 5.58 10.24 6.01
C TRP A 22 6.90 10.16 6.75
N SER A 23 7.79 11.13 6.54
CA SER A 23 9.04 11.23 7.31
C SER A 23 8.80 11.49 8.82
N ARG A 24 7.62 12.01 9.20
CA ARG A 24 7.22 12.24 10.59
C ARG A 24 6.55 11.03 11.23
N PHE A 25 6.04 10.10 10.41
CA PHE A 25 5.43 8.88 10.90
C PHE A 25 6.51 7.85 11.21
N ASN A 26 7.01 7.84 12.44
CA ASN A 26 7.89 6.78 12.97
C ASN A 26 7.08 5.68 13.69
N ASP A 27 5.87 5.41 13.21
CA ASP A 27 4.96 4.43 13.80
C ASP A 27 5.18 3.05 13.17
N SER A 28 5.46 2.04 14.00
CA SER A 28 5.56 0.65 13.53
C SER A 28 4.26 0.19 12.86
N ALA A 29 3.11 0.66 13.33
CA ALA A 29 1.80 0.37 12.75
C ALA A 29 1.65 0.90 11.32
N PHE A 30 2.25 2.05 11.01
CA PHE A 30 2.25 2.60 9.65
C PHE A 30 3.11 1.76 8.71
N ALA A 31 4.32 1.39 9.16
CA ALA A 31 5.17 0.45 8.45
C ALA A 31 4.45 -0.88 8.19
N ASP A 32 3.81 -1.46 9.22
CA ASP A 32 3.08 -2.72 9.12
C ASP A 32 1.89 -2.64 8.16
N ALA A 33 1.06 -1.60 8.26
CA ALA A 33 -0.09 -1.38 7.39
C ALA A 33 0.34 -1.18 5.92
N THR A 34 1.41 -0.42 5.70
CA THR A 34 1.96 -0.17 4.37
C THR A 34 2.44 -1.47 3.73
N MET A 35 3.25 -2.27 4.43
CA MET A 35 3.73 -3.56 3.91
C MET A 35 2.58 -4.53 3.67
N ALA A 36 1.58 -4.52 4.57
CA ALA A 36 0.41 -5.38 4.44
C ALA A 36 -0.43 -5.01 3.21
N ALA A 37 -0.68 -3.72 2.97
CA ALA A 37 -1.42 -3.26 1.79
C ALA A 37 -0.70 -3.64 0.49
N CYS A 38 0.62 -3.50 0.45
CA CYS A 38 1.44 -3.90 -0.69
C CYS A 38 1.33 -5.40 -1.01
N ALA A 39 1.40 -6.25 0.02
CA ALA A 39 1.27 -7.70 -0.14
C ALA A 39 -0.14 -8.12 -0.55
N LEU A 40 -1.18 -7.41 -0.08
CA LEU A 40 -2.57 -7.63 -0.49
C LEU A 40 -2.81 -7.34 -1.97
N ILE A 41 -2.23 -6.24 -2.46
CA ILE A 41 -2.39 -5.80 -3.86
C ILE A 41 -1.62 -6.70 -4.80
N GLY A 42 -0.38 -7.03 -4.48
CA GLY A 42 0.38 -8.01 -5.27
C GLY A 42 -0.27 -9.40 -5.26
N ALA A 43 -1.25 -9.65 -4.39
CA ALA A 43 -2.01 -10.89 -4.37
C ALA A 43 -3.45 -10.72 -4.89
N ALA A 44 -3.79 -9.61 -5.53
CA ALA A 44 -5.16 -9.33 -5.94
C ALA A 44 -5.75 -10.40 -6.87
N ASP A 45 -4.92 -11.07 -7.65
CA ASP A 45 -5.30 -12.19 -8.52
C ASP A 45 -5.36 -13.57 -7.80
N GLY A 46 -5.00 -13.60 -6.50
CA GLY A 46 -4.90 -14.78 -5.65
C GLY A 46 -3.48 -15.32 -5.48
N LYS A 47 -2.46 -14.76 -6.15
CA LYS A 47 -1.05 -15.18 -6.04
C LYS A 47 -0.08 -14.03 -6.27
N ILE A 48 0.90 -13.87 -5.38
CA ILE A 48 2.03 -12.97 -5.64
C ILE A 48 3.02 -13.61 -6.61
N ASP A 49 3.34 -12.93 -7.71
CA ASP A 49 4.49 -13.31 -8.53
C ASP A 49 5.81 -12.80 -7.92
N GLN A 50 6.90 -13.51 -8.20
CA GLN A 50 8.24 -13.14 -7.77
C GLN A 50 8.67 -11.78 -8.33
N THR A 51 8.15 -11.41 -9.51
CA THR A 51 8.38 -10.12 -10.15
C THR A 51 7.80 -8.97 -9.32
N GLU A 52 6.53 -9.07 -8.90
CA GLU A 52 5.83 -8.06 -8.09
C GLU A 52 6.44 -7.96 -6.69
N ARG A 53 6.78 -9.11 -6.10
CA ARG A 53 7.49 -9.19 -4.82
C ARG A 53 8.81 -8.44 -4.88
N SER A 54 9.61 -8.70 -5.91
CA SER A 54 10.91 -8.06 -6.10
C SER A 54 10.78 -6.56 -6.34
N ARG A 55 9.82 -6.13 -7.16
CA ARG A 55 9.57 -4.71 -7.45
C ARG A 55 9.18 -3.96 -6.19
N THR A 56 8.27 -4.52 -5.39
CA THR A 56 7.82 -3.89 -4.15
C THR A 56 8.96 -3.84 -3.12
N ALA A 57 9.72 -4.93 -2.96
CA ALA A 57 10.90 -4.95 -2.09
C ALA A 57 11.96 -3.92 -2.53
N GLN A 58 12.16 -3.75 -3.83
CA GLN A 58 13.05 -2.72 -4.38
C GLN A 58 12.51 -1.32 -4.08
N PHE A 59 11.22 -1.07 -4.30
CA PHE A 59 10.56 0.19 -3.97
C PHE A 59 10.78 0.55 -2.50
N ILE A 60 10.47 -0.37 -1.58
CA ILE A 60 10.69 -0.24 -0.13
C ILE A 60 12.14 0.15 0.21
N THR A 61 13.10 -0.44 -0.50
CA THR A 61 14.54 -0.19 -0.29
C THR A 61 14.98 1.17 -0.82
N THR A 62 14.33 1.65 -1.88
CA THR A 62 14.66 2.91 -2.56
C THR A 62 13.87 4.12 -2.07
N SER A 63 12.77 3.92 -1.35
CA SER A 63 11.94 4.99 -0.78
C SER A 63 12.70 5.76 0.30
N ASP A 64 13.02 7.03 0.02
CA ASP A 64 13.63 7.94 0.98
C ASP A 64 12.75 8.16 2.23
N GLU A 65 11.45 7.92 2.09
CA GLU A 65 10.43 8.10 3.13
C GLU A 65 10.45 6.96 4.16
N LEU A 66 10.88 5.77 3.72
CA LEU A 66 11.03 4.59 4.57
C LEU A 66 12.43 4.47 5.17
N ARG A 67 13.38 5.33 4.79
CA ARG A 67 14.74 5.38 5.38
C ARG A 67 14.76 5.66 6.88
N THR A 68 13.72 6.32 7.39
CA THR A 68 13.54 6.56 8.83
C THR A 68 13.32 5.25 9.60
N PHE A 69 12.81 4.23 8.91
CA PHE A 69 12.66 2.87 9.41
C PHE A 69 13.82 1.99 8.95
N ASN A 70 14.03 0.88 9.66
CA ASN A 70 14.99 -0.13 9.24
C ASN A 70 14.42 -0.87 8.03
N VAL A 71 14.98 -0.60 6.84
CA VAL A 71 14.59 -1.22 5.57
C VAL A 71 14.67 -2.75 5.63
N SER A 72 15.62 -3.31 6.38
CA SER A 72 15.70 -4.76 6.59
C SER A 72 14.46 -5.30 7.29
N ASP A 73 14.01 -4.61 8.35
CA ASP A 73 12.82 -5.02 9.11
C ASP A 73 11.55 -4.86 8.27
N LEU A 74 11.47 -3.82 7.44
CA LEU A 74 10.35 -3.64 6.49
C LEU A 74 10.29 -4.76 5.46
N ARG A 75 11.45 -5.12 4.91
CA ARG A 75 11.55 -6.22 3.95
C ARG A 75 11.14 -7.54 4.59
N ASP A 76 11.62 -7.83 5.80
CA ASP A 76 11.27 -9.06 6.51
C ASP A 76 9.76 -9.14 6.81
N LYS A 77 9.15 -8.00 7.18
CA LYS A 77 7.69 -7.90 7.37
C LYS A 77 6.94 -8.14 6.08
N TYR A 78 7.35 -7.49 4.99
CA TYR A 78 6.75 -7.67 3.67
C TYR A 78 6.85 -9.14 3.21
N ASP A 79 8.05 -9.72 3.28
CA ASP A 79 8.31 -11.11 2.91
C ASP A 79 7.42 -12.06 3.73
N ARG A 80 7.26 -11.82 5.04
CA ARG A 80 6.35 -12.59 5.89
C ARG A 80 4.87 -12.45 5.48
N TYR A 81 4.41 -11.24 5.14
CA TYR A 81 3.03 -11.03 4.71
C TYR A 81 2.76 -11.68 3.34
N CYS A 82 3.72 -11.61 2.42
CA CYS A 82 3.67 -12.33 1.15
C CYS A 82 3.59 -13.84 1.36
N ASP A 83 4.42 -14.39 2.24
CA ASP A 83 4.42 -15.82 2.54
C ASP A 83 3.10 -16.25 3.20
N GLN A 84 2.55 -15.42 4.09
CA GLN A 84 1.25 -15.67 4.75
C GLN A 84 0.09 -15.73 3.74
N ILE A 85 0.03 -14.78 2.81
CA ILE A 85 -0.98 -14.74 1.75
C ILE A 85 -0.80 -15.88 0.75
N THR A 86 0.45 -16.24 0.46
CA THR A 86 0.76 -17.32 -0.50
C THR A 86 0.42 -18.69 0.10
N ALA A 87 0.56 -18.85 1.41
CA ALA A 87 0.22 -20.08 2.12
C ALA A 87 -1.29 -20.31 2.20
N ASP A 88 -2.06 -19.27 2.55
CA ASP A 88 -3.51 -19.29 2.60
C ASP A 88 -4.04 -17.89 2.28
N PHE A 89 -4.60 -17.72 1.08
CA PHE A 89 -5.05 -16.41 0.61
C PHE A 89 -6.19 -15.85 1.47
N ASP A 90 -7.19 -16.67 1.81
CA ASP A 90 -8.36 -16.23 2.57
C ASP A 90 -7.97 -15.84 3.99
N PHE A 91 -7.17 -16.67 4.66
CA PHE A 91 -6.70 -16.39 6.02
C PHE A 91 -5.68 -15.26 6.05
N GLY A 92 -4.76 -15.24 5.09
CA GLY A 92 -3.79 -14.17 4.90
C GLY A 92 -4.48 -12.83 4.74
N LYS A 93 -5.39 -12.73 3.78
CA LYS A 93 -6.19 -11.52 3.51
C LYS A 93 -6.81 -10.94 4.78
N ILE A 94 -7.46 -11.78 5.61
CA ILE A 94 -8.07 -11.33 6.88
C ILE A 94 -7.00 -10.75 7.82
N GLY A 95 -5.88 -11.44 7.98
CA GLY A 95 -4.78 -11.00 8.85
C GLY A 95 -4.17 -9.67 8.40
N LEU A 96 -3.88 -9.52 7.11
CA LEU A 96 -3.32 -8.28 6.56
C LEU A 96 -4.33 -7.13 6.65
N MET A 97 -5.62 -7.37 6.37
CA MET A 97 -6.68 -6.36 6.53
C MET A 97 -6.81 -5.88 7.98
N GLN A 98 -6.60 -6.76 8.97
CA GLN A 98 -6.60 -6.38 10.37
C GLN A 98 -5.39 -5.49 10.73
N VAL A 99 -4.21 -5.77 10.15
CA VAL A 99 -3.01 -4.93 10.31
C VAL A 99 -3.25 -3.54 9.70
N ILE A 100 -3.80 -3.48 8.49
CA ILE A 100 -4.19 -2.23 7.82
C ILE A 100 -5.20 -1.46 8.68
N GLY A 101 -6.18 -2.14 9.25
CA GLY A 101 -7.18 -1.52 10.12
C GLY A 101 -6.61 -0.80 11.35
N GLN A 102 -5.37 -1.10 11.78
CA GLN A 102 -4.74 -0.42 12.91
C GLN A 102 -4.48 1.07 12.63
N VAL A 103 -4.28 1.45 11.36
CA VAL A 103 -4.07 2.85 10.97
C VAL A 103 -5.35 3.56 10.55
N ALA A 104 -6.50 2.88 10.55
CA ALA A 104 -7.81 3.49 10.23
C ALA A 104 -8.18 4.65 11.17
N GLY A 105 -7.62 4.70 12.37
CA GLY A 105 -7.80 5.81 13.31
C GLY A 105 -6.99 7.07 12.98
N LYS A 106 -6.07 7.00 12.02
CA LYS A 106 -5.15 8.08 11.63
C LYS A 106 -5.34 8.39 10.15
N SER A 107 -6.24 9.31 9.83
CA SER A 107 -6.66 9.62 8.44
C SER A 107 -5.49 9.93 7.50
N ASP A 108 -4.46 10.62 7.97
CA ASP A 108 -3.28 10.96 7.16
C ASP A 108 -2.44 9.71 6.81
N GLN A 109 -2.23 8.81 7.79
CA GLN A 109 -1.53 7.54 7.59
C GLN A 109 -2.35 6.57 6.73
N ALA A 110 -3.65 6.49 6.97
CA ALA A 110 -4.56 5.70 6.17
C ALA A 110 -4.53 6.12 4.69
N ARG A 111 -4.60 7.43 4.41
CA ARG A 111 -4.58 7.96 3.05
C ARG A 111 -3.25 7.67 2.36
N ALA A 112 -2.15 7.77 3.08
CA ALA A 112 -0.82 7.43 2.61
C ALA A 112 -0.70 5.95 2.20
N VAL A 113 -1.20 5.03 3.02
CA VAL A 113 -1.20 3.60 2.72
C VAL A 113 -1.93 3.33 1.40
N VAL A 114 -3.13 3.89 1.22
CA VAL A 114 -3.92 3.71 -0.01
C VAL A 114 -3.22 4.31 -1.23
N GLN A 115 -2.60 5.49 -1.09
CA GLN A 115 -1.86 6.11 -2.19
C GLN A 115 -0.67 5.25 -2.64
N LEU A 116 0.09 4.69 -1.70
CA LEU A 116 1.19 3.81 -2.04
C LEU A 116 0.69 2.54 -2.73
N ALA A 117 -0.38 1.97 -2.19
CA ALA A 117 -1.08 0.84 -2.78
C ALA A 117 -1.42 1.06 -4.27
N VAL A 118 -2.01 2.20 -4.60
CA VAL A 118 -2.34 2.57 -5.99
C VAL A 118 -1.08 2.76 -6.85
N VAL A 119 -0.02 3.35 -6.31
CA VAL A 119 1.24 3.53 -7.05
C VAL A 119 1.88 2.19 -7.42
N ILE A 120 1.81 1.22 -6.51
CA ILE A 120 2.35 -0.12 -6.74
C ILE A 120 1.47 -0.90 -7.71
N ALA A 121 0.15 -0.85 -7.57
CA ALA A 121 -0.77 -1.48 -8.53
C ALA A 121 -0.55 -0.92 -9.95
N ASN A 122 -0.43 0.41 -10.08
CA ASN A 122 -0.17 1.05 -11.37
C ASN A 122 1.29 0.91 -11.86
N SER A 123 2.14 0.11 -11.21
CA SER A 123 3.56 0.00 -11.57
C SER A 123 3.80 -0.76 -12.88
N ASP A 124 2.90 -1.66 -13.28
CA ASP A 124 2.94 -2.34 -14.59
C ASP A 124 2.14 -1.62 -15.69
N GLY A 125 1.46 -0.52 -15.35
CA GLY A 125 0.73 0.32 -16.30
C GLY A 125 -0.64 -0.22 -16.74
N GLU A 126 -1.00 -1.44 -16.33
CA GLU A 126 -2.37 -1.94 -16.33
C GLU A 126 -2.85 -1.99 -14.89
N PHE A 127 -3.88 -1.20 -14.58
CA PHE A 127 -4.57 -1.26 -13.30
C PHE A 127 -5.87 -2.04 -13.52
N ASP A 128 -5.90 -3.28 -13.06
CA ASP A 128 -6.99 -4.21 -13.37
C ASP A 128 -8.17 -4.09 -12.39
N GLU A 129 -9.34 -4.65 -12.73
CA GLU A 129 -10.52 -4.58 -11.86
C GLU A 129 -10.32 -5.29 -10.50
N LYS A 130 -9.40 -6.27 -10.41
CA LYS A 130 -9.13 -7.00 -9.17
C LYS A 130 -8.28 -6.16 -8.22
N GLU A 131 -7.24 -5.52 -8.72
CA GLU A 131 -6.42 -4.55 -8.00
C GLU A 131 -7.27 -3.37 -7.54
N MET A 132 -8.14 -2.84 -8.42
CA MET A 132 -9.13 -1.83 -8.04
C MET A 132 -10.04 -2.33 -6.91
N GLY A 133 -10.48 -3.59 -6.99
CA GLY A 133 -11.27 -4.24 -5.94
C GLY A 133 -10.54 -4.27 -4.60
N VAL A 134 -9.29 -4.70 -4.57
CA VAL A 134 -8.47 -4.74 -3.35
C VAL A 134 -8.24 -3.35 -2.78
N VAL A 135 -7.92 -2.36 -3.61
CA VAL A 135 -7.74 -0.97 -3.15
C VAL A 135 -9.06 -0.42 -2.56
N ARG A 136 -10.21 -0.74 -3.15
CA ARG A 136 -11.52 -0.36 -2.62
C ARG A 136 -11.77 -0.99 -1.25
N GLU A 137 -11.44 -2.27 -1.07
CA GLU A 137 -11.56 -2.95 0.22
C GLU A 137 -10.67 -2.31 1.29
N ILE A 138 -9.41 -2.02 0.94
CA ILE A 138 -8.45 -1.34 1.83
C ILE A 138 -8.97 0.05 2.23
N ALA A 139 -9.45 0.84 1.27
CA ALA A 139 -10.01 2.17 1.53
C ALA A 139 -11.21 2.08 2.49
N GLN A 140 -12.13 1.14 2.26
CA GLN A 140 -13.27 0.90 3.14
C GLN A 140 -12.85 0.50 4.56
N ALA A 141 -11.87 -0.40 4.70
CA ALA A 141 -11.35 -0.81 6.01
C ALA A 141 -10.71 0.36 6.77
N LEU A 142 -10.14 1.30 6.04
CA LEU A 142 -9.55 2.53 6.56
C LEU A 142 -10.56 3.67 6.77
N LYS A 143 -11.86 3.43 6.51
CA LYS A 143 -12.93 4.43 6.56
C LYS A 143 -12.70 5.62 5.62
N LEU A 144 -12.05 5.38 4.50
CA LEU A 144 -11.83 6.34 3.43
C LEU A 144 -12.81 6.08 2.29
N ASP A 145 -13.14 7.13 1.53
CA ASP A 145 -13.96 6.99 0.34
C ASP A 145 -13.12 6.36 -0.79
N PRO A 146 -13.48 5.17 -1.31
CA PRO A 146 -12.72 4.56 -2.40
C PRO A 146 -12.73 5.39 -3.68
N ALA A 147 -13.76 6.22 -3.90
CA ALA A 147 -13.88 7.09 -5.08
C ALA A 147 -12.78 8.17 -5.12
N ASP A 148 -12.14 8.48 -3.98
CA ASP A 148 -11.00 9.39 -3.94
C ASP A 148 -9.72 8.80 -4.58
N PHE A 149 -9.69 7.49 -4.81
CA PHE A 149 -8.49 6.76 -5.24
C PHE A 149 -8.71 5.90 -6.48
N VAL A 150 -9.92 5.38 -6.66
CA VAL A 150 -10.25 4.37 -7.68
C VAL A 150 -11.65 4.67 -8.24
N ASP A 151 -11.70 5.44 -9.32
CA ASP A 151 -12.93 5.74 -10.08
C ASP A 151 -13.08 4.71 -11.22
#